data_AF-A0A7X7EEG4-F1
#
_entry.id   AF-A0A7X7EEG4-F1
#
_cell.length_a   1.000
_cell.length_b   1.000
_cell.length_c   1.000
_cell.angle_alpha   90.00
_cell.angle_beta   90.00
_cell.angle_gamma   90.00
#
_symmetry.space_group_name_H-M   'P 1'
#
loop_
_entity.id
_entity.type
_entity.pdbx_description
1 polymer ?
#
loop_
_entity_poly.entity_id
_entity_poly.type
_entity_poly.pdbx_seq_one_letter_code
_entity_poly.pdbx_strand_id
1 'polypeptide(L)' 'MHTHQKRNERPGRKIGAERRRVARMILRDFYESEQFSNLNRMVQLAMLELCPVQDKACDQEGVARRLA' A
#
# COMPACT_ATOMS: atom_id res chain seq x y z
N MET A 1 9.67 33.31 -26.52
CA MET A 1 8.43 33.08 -25.74
C MET A 1 8.15 31.59 -25.59
N HIS A 2 8.92 30.83 -24.78
CA HIS A 2 8.68 29.38 -24.62
C HIS A 2 9.10 28.86 -23.24
N THR A 3 8.24 28.95 -22.22
CA THR A 3 8.46 28.26 -20.93
C THR A 3 7.15 27.90 -20.22
N HIS A 4 6.38 26.94 -20.73
CA HIS A 4 5.20 26.39 -20.02
C HIS A 4 5.03 24.86 -20.19
N GLN A 5 6.09 24.07 -19.99
CA GLN A 5 5.99 22.59 -20.04
C GLN A 5 6.39 21.85 -18.75
N LYS A 6 6.59 22.53 -17.62
CA LYS A 6 7.01 21.89 -16.34
C LYS A 6 5.97 21.93 -15.22
N ARG A 7 4.67 22.04 -15.51
CA ARG A 7 3.65 22.30 -14.47
C ARG A 7 2.68 21.16 -14.15
N ASN A 8 2.95 19.90 -14.53
CA ASN A 8 2.03 18.79 -14.21
C ASN A 8 2.72 17.49 -13.81
N GLU A 9 4.00 17.51 -13.42
CA GLU A 9 4.66 16.30 -12.94
C GLU A 9 4.25 16.07 -11.47
N ARG A 10 3.50 15.00 -11.20
CA ARG A 10 3.11 14.64 -9.83
C ARG A 10 4.39 14.40 -9.01
N PRO A 11 4.50 14.95 -7.78
CA PRO A 11 5.68 14.73 -6.96
C PRO A 11 5.92 13.23 -6.78
N GLY A 12 7.15 12.76 -6.99
CA GLY A 12 7.50 11.33 -6.92
C GLY A 12 7.04 10.66 -5.62
N ARG A 13 6.99 11.41 -4.51
CA ARG A 13 6.44 10.96 -3.22
C ARG A 13 4.97 10.53 -3.30
N LYS A 14 4.13 11.25 -4.05
CA LYS A 14 2.72 10.88 -4.27
C LYS A 14 2.61 9.64 -5.15
N ILE A 15 3.50 9.48 -6.13
CA ILE A 15 3.55 8.29 -7.00
C ILE A 15 3.94 7.05 -6.19
N GLY A 16 4.94 7.16 -5.31
CA GLY A 16 5.35 6.06 -4.43
C GLY A 16 4.26 5.65 -3.43
N ALA A 17 3.51 6.62 -2.89
CA ALA A 17 2.35 6.34 -2.04
C ALA A 17 1.26 5.58 -2.82
N GLU A 18 0.92 6.03 -4.03
CA GLU A 18 -0.07 5.37 -4.88
C GLU A 18 0.37 3.94 -5.24
N ARG A 19 1.63 3.74 -5.65
CA ARG A 19 2.16 2.41 -5.96
C ARG A 19 2.07 1.44 -4.78
N ARG A 20 2.38 1.90 -3.56
CA ARG A 20 2.23 1.08 -2.34
C ARG A 20 0.77 0.77 -2.03
N ARG A 21 -0.13 1.73 -2.24
CA ARG A 21 -1.58 1.52 -2.09
C ARG A 21 -2.09 0.45 -3.07
N VAL A 22 -1.71 0.56 -4.34
CA VAL A 22 -2.08 -0.41 -5.38
C VAL A 22 -1.53 -1.80 -5.07
N ALA A 23 -0.25 -1.90 -4.68
CA ALA A 23 0.35 -3.18 -4.29
C ALA A 23 -0.40 -3.86 -3.14
N ARG A 24 -0.81 -3.09 -2.11
CA ARG A 24 -1.61 -3.62 -1.00
C ARG A 24 -3.00 -4.09 -1.42
N MET A 25 -3.65 -3.39 -2.36
CA MET A 25 -4.93 -3.85 -2.90
C MET A 25 -4.78 -5.19 -3.61
N ILE A 26 -3.80 -5.30 -4.51
CA ILE A 26 -3.53 -6.55 -5.26
C ILE A 26 -3.28 -7.72 -4.29
N LEU A 27 -2.52 -7.49 -3.22
CA LEU A 27 -2.25 -8.55 -2.23
C LEU A 27 -3.51 -8.97 -1.46
N ARG A 28 -4.40 -8.04 -1.11
CA ARG A 28 -5.68 -8.39 -0.46
C ARG A 28 -6.56 -9.23 -1.36
N ASP A 29 -6.72 -8.80 -2.61
CA ASP A 29 -7.51 -9.53 -3.60
C ASP A 29 -6.92 -10.92 -3.82
N PHE A 30 -5.58 -11.03 -3.85
CA PHE A 30 -4.89 -12.30 -3.96
C PHE A 30 -5.14 -13.23 -2.76
N TYR A 31 -5.12 -12.71 -1.53
CA TYR A 31 -5.36 -13.52 -0.33
C TYR A 31 -6.77 -14.09 -0.23
N GLU A 32 -7.75 -13.45 -0.87
CA GLU A 32 -9.13 -13.95 -0.97
C GLU A 32 -9.33 -14.95 -2.13
N SER A 33 -8.34 -15.10 -3.00
CA SER A 33 -8.43 -15.94 -4.18
C SER A 33 -8.15 -17.42 -3.90
N GLU A 34 -8.69 -18.31 -4.74
CA GLU A 34 -8.37 -19.74 -4.70
C GLU A 34 -6.89 -20.04 -4.98
N GLN A 35 -6.20 -19.14 -5.70
CA GLN A 35 -4.78 -19.31 -5.99
C GLN A 35 -3.96 -19.29 -4.71
N PHE A 36 -4.31 -18.41 -3.76
CA PHE A 36 -3.66 -18.34 -2.46
C PHE A 36 -4.01 -19.55 -1.58
N SER A 37 -5.28 -19.98 -1.56
CA SER A 37 -5.68 -21.15 -0.77
C SER A 37 -5.03 -22.45 -1.25
N ASN A 38 -4.70 -22.53 -2.54
CA ASN A 38 -3.99 -23.66 -3.15
C ASN A 38 -2.47 -23.65 -2.90
N LEU A 39 -1.89 -22.56 -2.36
CA LEU A 39 -0.47 -22.54 -2.00
C LEU A 39 -0.19 -23.45 -0.80
N ASN A 40 1.05 -23.92 -0.69
CA ASN A 40 1.52 -24.62 0.51
C ASN A 40 1.32 -23.73 1.75
N ARG A 41 0.84 -24.33 2.84
CA ARG A 41 0.60 -23.66 4.13
C ARG A 41 1.79 -22.83 4.62
N MET A 42 3.03 -23.31 4.45
CA MET A 42 4.22 -22.56 4.86
C MET A 42 4.40 -21.27 4.06
N VAL A 43 4.07 -21.30 2.77
CA VAL A 43 4.11 -20.12 1.90
C VAL A 43 3.01 -19.14 2.27
N GLN A 44 1.79 -19.63 2.53
CA GLN A 44 0.69 -18.78 3.00
C GLN A 44 1.06 -18.02 4.28
N LEU A 45 1.63 -18.74 5.27
CA LEU A 45 2.05 -18.14 6.54
C LEU A 45 3.18 -17.11 6.36
N ALA A 46 4.20 -17.43 5.57
CA ALA A 46 5.28 -16.49 5.29
C ALA A 46 4.78 -15.22 4.57
N MET A 47 3.84 -15.37 3.64
CA MET A 47 3.22 -14.22 2.97
C MET A 47 2.41 -13.36 3.94
N LEU A 48 1.64 -13.97 4.85
CA LEU A 48 0.85 -13.25 5.87
C LEU A 48 1.71 -12.55 6.92
N GLU A 49 2.89 -13.10 7.23
CA GLU A 49 3.87 -12.47 8.11
C GLU A 49 4.48 -11.21 7.46
N LEU A 50 4.87 -11.30 6.18
CA LEU A 50 5.46 -10.19 5.44
C LEU A 50 4.43 -9.11 5.08
N CYS A 51 3.20 -9.51 4.74
CA CYS A 51 2.11 -8.60 4.41
C CYS A 51 0.81 -9.07 5.08
N PRO A 52 0.49 -8.56 6.28
CA PRO A 52 -0.73 -8.92 6.96
C PRO A 52 -1.96 -8.36 6.22
N VAL A 53 -3.03 -9.17 6.16
CA VAL A 53 -4.33 -8.80 5.54
C VAL A 53 -4.89 -7.52 6.17
N GLN A 54 -4.71 -7.38 7.48
CA GLN A 54 -5.05 -6.18 8.23
C GLN A 54 -3.80 -5.32 8.38
N ASP A 55 -3.73 -4.28 7.55
CA ASP A 55 -2.86 -3.14 7.80
C ASP A 55 -3.39 -2.50 9.09
N LYS A 56 -2.80 -2.85 10.24
CA LYS A 56 -3.04 -2.15 11.50
C LYS A 56 -2.64 -0.71 11.21
N ALA A 57 -3.64 0.12 10.90
CA ALA A 57 -3.46 1.46 10.36
C ALA A 57 -2.41 2.22 11.16
N CYS A 58 -1.17 2.24 10.67
CA CYS A 58 -0.15 3.20 11.10
C CYS A 58 -0.33 4.50 10.30
N ASP A 59 -1.59 4.91 10.17
CA ASP A 59 -2.05 6.17 9.58
C ASP A 59 -2.98 6.89 10.59
N GLN A 60 -2.78 6.67 11.90
CA GLN A 60 -3.36 7.50 12.97
C GLN A 60 -2.32 8.25 13.82
N GLU A 61 -1.02 8.19 13.51
CA GLU A 61 -0.04 9.07 14.13
C GLU A 61 0.26 10.28 13.24
N GLY A 62 -0.63 11.28 13.33
CA GLY A 62 -0.39 12.58 12.69
C GLY A 62 -1.39 13.69 12.98
N VAL A 63 -2.58 13.43 13.51
CA VAL A 63 -3.61 14.48 13.72
C VAL A 63 -4.42 14.33 15.01
N ALA A 64 -3.90 13.71 16.07
CA ALA A 64 -4.66 13.54 17.33
C ALA A 64 -3.91 13.93 18.62
N ARG A 65 -2.90 14.81 18.55
CA ARG A 65 -2.36 15.51 19.74
C ARG A 65 -2.02 16.97 19.45
N ARG A 66 -3.03 17.80 19.24
CA ARG A 66 -2.99 19.20 19.66
C ARG A 66 -4.08 19.40 20.72
N LEU A 67 -3.67 19.23 21.96
CA LEU A 67 -4.35 19.72 23.16
C LEU A 67 -3.27 19.87 24.22
N ALA A 68 -2.68 21.07 24.24
CA ALA A 68 -2.13 21.77 25.39
C ALA A 68 -1.96 23.24 24.95
#